data_AF-A0A7X0E1N1-F1
#
_entry.id   AF-A0A7X0E1N1-F1
#
_cell.length_a   1.000
_cell.length_b   1.000
_cell.length_c   1.000
_cell.angle_alpha   90.00
_cell.angle_beta   90.00
_cell.angle_gamma   90.00
#
_symmetry.space_group_name_H-M   'P 1'
#
loop_
_entity.id
_entity.type
_entity.pdbx_description
1 polymer ?
#
loop_
_entity_poly.entity_id
_entity_poly.type
_entity_poly.pdbx_seq_one_letter_code
_entity_poly.pdbx_strand_id
1 'polypeptide(L)'
;MKTKEEILNSFYTAGANGMPEIAAPDLLNAMEAYKQQSLQDAFNAARMLKDESSAPPDYRFCDLDDYIKSTEIKVAKHERDELSEHIALVAESVLPNFLPDDPTVNEFSFDFNMMGIGYTAFYIKDENGYWEMNRWRLGRE
;
A
#
# COMPACT_ATOMS: atom_id res chain seq x y z
N MET A 1 18.73 -16.05 0.28
CA MET A 1 18.40 -14.62 0.48
C MET A 1 19.58 -13.80 0.04
N LYS A 2 19.33 -12.72 -0.71
CA LYS A 2 20.36 -11.69 -0.94
C LYS A 2 20.38 -10.73 0.23
N THR A 3 21.53 -10.23 0.62
CA THR A 3 21.64 -9.15 1.61
C THR A 3 21.20 -7.83 0.99
N LYS A 4 20.92 -6.83 1.84
CA LYS A 4 20.64 -5.45 1.40
C LYS A 4 21.72 -4.93 0.45
N GLU A 5 22.97 -5.24 0.75
CA GLU A 5 24.13 -4.80 -0.04
C GLU A 5 24.22 -5.53 -1.38
N GLU A 6 23.90 -6.82 -1.44
CA GLU A 6 23.83 -7.58 -2.69
C GLU A 6 22.69 -7.11 -3.61
N ILE A 7 21.55 -6.73 -3.04
CA ILE A 7 20.45 -6.12 -3.81
C ILE A 7 20.91 -4.78 -4.37
N LEU A 8 21.42 -3.88 -3.51
CA LEU A 8 21.87 -2.56 -3.93
C LEU A 8 22.97 -2.66 -5.01
N ASN A 9 23.92 -3.59 -4.84
CA ASN A 9 25.00 -3.88 -5.80
C ASN A 9 24.50 -4.30 -7.17
N SER A 10 23.33 -4.94 -7.27
CA SER A 10 22.76 -5.34 -8.57
C SER A 10 22.19 -4.19 -9.41
N PHE A 11 22.01 -3.01 -8.81
CA PHE A 11 21.45 -1.82 -9.47
C PHE A 11 22.49 -0.72 -9.71
N TYR A 12 23.73 -0.89 -9.27
CA TYR A 12 24.80 0.06 -9.63
C TYR A 12 25.21 -0.10 -11.08
N THR A 13 25.44 1.05 -11.72
CA THR A 13 26.04 1.16 -13.04
C THR A 13 27.42 1.80 -12.91
N ALA A 14 28.32 1.54 -13.86
CA ALA A 14 29.61 2.22 -13.89
C ALA A 14 29.40 3.65 -14.42
N GLY A 15 29.59 4.64 -13.55
CA GLY A 15 29.54 6.06 -13.93
C GLY A 15 30.72 6.44 -14.83
N ALA A 16 30.65 7.63 -15.45
CA ALA A 16 31.68 8.14 -16.37
C ALA A 16 33.09 8.21 -15.75
N ASN A 17 33.17 8.20 -14.41
CA ASN A 17 34.40 8.29 -13.63
C ASN A 17 34.93 6.91 -13.20
N GLY A 18 34.29 5.82 -13.64
CA GLY A 18 34.59 4.45 -13.19
C GLY A 18 34.13 4.14 -11.76
N MET A 19 33.42 5.07 -11.11
CA MET A 19 32.82 4.86 -9.80
C MET A 19 31.40 4.27 -9.94
N PRO A 20 30.98 3.38 -9.01
CA PRO A 20 29.61 2.90 -9.00
C PRO A 20 28.64 4.06 -8.75
N GLU A 21 27.71 4.25 -9.67
CA GLU A 21 26.63 5.22 -9.56
C GLU A 21 25.28 4.50 -9.69
N ILE A 22 24.31 4.91 -8.90
CA ILE A 22 22.94 4.41 -8.95
C ILE A 22 22.02 5.58 -9.28
N ALA A 23 21.24 5.46 -10.34
CA ALA A 23 20.26 6.48 -10.68
C ALA A 23 19.09 6.43 -9.69
N ALA A 24 18.39 7.55 -9.50
CA ALA A 24 17.19 7.61 -8.66
C ALA A 24 16.13 6.51 -8.94
N PRO A 25 15.78 6.19 -10.20
CA PRO A 25 14.85 5.08 -10.48
C PRO A 25 15.42 3.71 -10.08
N ASP A 26 16.72 3.50 -10.24
CA ASP A 26 17.37 2.23 -9.90
C ASP A 26 17.49 2.04 -8.39
N LEU A 27 17.68 3.13 -7.64
CA LEU A 27 17.61 3.12 -6.18
C LEU A 27 16.19 2.76 -5.70
N LEU A 28 15.15 3.33 -6.34
CA LEU A 28 13.77 3.00 -6.03
C LEU A 28 13.50 1.50 -6.26
N ASN A 29 13.94 0.97 -7.41
CA ASN A 29 13.82 -0.45 -7.74
C ASN A 29 14.55 -1.35 -6.73
N ALA A 30 15.75 -0.94 -6.30
CA ALA A 30 16.52 -1.67 -5.28
C ALA A 30 15.78 -1.70 -3.93
N MET A 31 15.16 -0.57 -3.54
CA MET A 31 14.36 -0.48 -2.33
C MET A 31 13.09 -1.34 -2.41
N GLU A 32 12.40 -1.37 -3.55
CA GLU A 32 11.24 -2.24 -3.76
C GLU A 32 11.61 -3.73 -3.70
N ALA A 33 12.71 -4.12 -4.35
CA ALA A 33 13.20 -5.49 -4.30
C ALA A 33 13.55 -5.92 -2.86
N TYR A 34 14.19 -5.04 -2.10
CA TYR A 34 14.49 -5.28 -0.68
C TYR A 34 13.21 -5.39 0.16
N LYS A 35 12.23 -4.50 -0.06
CA LYS A 35 10.94 -4.53 0.62
C LYS A 35 10.22 -5.86 0.37
N GLN A 36 10.15 -6.32 -0.88
CA GLN A 36 9.52 -7.60 -1.24
C GLN A 36 10.20 -8.78 -0.54
N GLN A 37 11.54 -8.83 -0.57
CA GLN A 37 12.28 -9.91 0.09
C GLN A 37 12.03 -9.90 1.61
N SER A 38 12.14 -8.74 2.25
CA SER A 38 11.89 -8.61 3.69
C SER A 38 10.48 -9.01 4.09
N LEU A 39 9.47 -8.74 3.24
CA LEU A 39 8.08 -9.08 3.49
C LEU A 39 7.88 -10.62 3.41
N GLN A 40 8.49 -11.26 2.41
CA GLN A 40 8.49 -12.71 2.26
C GLN A 40 9.17 -13.42 3.44
N ASP A 41 10.28 -12.86 3.90
CA ASP A 41 11.06 -13.42 5.01
C ASP A 41 10.28 -13.32 6.32
N ALA A 42 9.65 -12.17 6.59
CA ALA A 42 8.79 -11.96 7.75
C ALA A 42 7.57 -12.89 7.74
N PHE A 43 6.93 -13.08 6.57
CA PHE A 43 5.81 -14.00 6.41
C PHE A 43 6.21 -15.45 6.72
N ASN A 44 7.35 -15.91 6.19
CA ASN A 44 7.84 -17.26 6.44
C ASN A 44 8.24 -17.46 7.92
N ALA A 45 8.91 -16.47 8.53
CA ALA A 45 9.28 -16.52 9.95
C ALA A 45 8.04 -16.60 10.86
N ALA A 46 7.00 -15.82 10.58
CA ALA A 46 5.74 -15.86 11.32
C ALA A 46 5.05 -17.23 11.24
N ARG A 47 5.19 -17.93 10.11
CA ARG A 47 4.68 -19.29 9.95
C ARG A 47 5.45 -20.30 10.79
N MET A 48 6.79 -20.27 10.74
CA MET A 48 7.63 -21.16 11.54
C MET A 48 7.33 -21.05 13.04
N LEU A 49 7.14 -19.83 13.55
CA LEU A 49 6.76 -19.61 14.95
C LEU A 49 5.41 -20.25 15.32
N LYS A 50 4.47 -20.32 14.37
CA LYS A 50 3.14 -20.91 14.57
C LYS A 50 3.18 -22.43 14.49
N ASP A 51 3.98 -22.99 13.58
CA ASP A 51 4.25 -24.43 13.50
C ASP A 51 4.82 -24.98 14.81
N GLU A 52 5.72 -24.23 15.46
CA GLU A 52 6.32 -24.62 16.74
C GLU A 52 5.32 -24.57 17.91
N SER A 53 4.21 -23.82 17.76
CA SER A 53 3.27 -23.54 18.85
C SER A 53 1.99 -24.38 18.81
N SER A 54 1.59 -24.93 17.66
CA SER A 54 0.35 -25.72 17.54
C SER A 54 0.38 -26.71 16.37
N ALA A 55 0.09 -27.99 16.65
CA ALA A 55 -0.09 -29.03 15.63
C ALA A 55 -1.55 -29.55 15.64
N PRO A 56 -2.26 -29.57 14.49
CA PRO A 56 -1.84 -29.07 13.18
C PRO A 56 -1.82 -27.53 13.10
N PRO A 57 -0.92 -26.94 12.30
CA PRO A 57 -0.84 -25.49 12.14
C PRO A 57 -2.04 -24.96 11.36
N ASP A 58 -2.86 -24.14 12.01
CA ASP A 58 -4.03 -23.50 11.40
C ASP A 58 -3.64 -22.15 10.78
N TYR A 59 -3.23 -22.15 9.51
CA TYR A 59 -2.84 -20.93 8.81
C TYR A 59 -4.04 -20.22 8.19
N ARG A 60 -4.19 -18.92 8.48
CA ARG A 60 -5.24 -18.08 7.88
C ARG A 60 -5.02 -17.80 6.39
N PHE A 61 -3.76 -17.75 5.95
CA PHE A 61 -3.38 -17.45 4.56
C PHE A 61 -2.45 -18.54 4.03
N CYS A 62 -2.67 -18.97 2.79
CA CYS A 62 -1.90 -20.05 2.19
C CYS A 62 -0.48 -19.62 1.79
N ASP A 63 -0.32 -18.39 1.32
CA ASP A 63 0.94 -17.81 0.85
C ASP A 63 0.98 -16.28 1.06
N LEU A 64 2.12 -15.67 0.74
CA LEU A 64 2.30 -14.22 0.89
C LEU A 64 1.38 -13.43 -0.04
N ASP A 65 1.10 -13.96 -1.23
CA ASP A 65 0.28 -13.32 -2.25
C ASP A 65 -1.17 -13.19 -1.77
N ASP A 66 -1.69 -14.23 -1.12
CA ASP A 66 -2.98 -14.26 -0.45
C ASP A 66 -3.05 -13.24 0.71
N TYR A 67 -1.99 -13.16 1.51
CA TYR A 67 -1.88 -12.13 2.55
C TYR A 67 -1.88 -10.71 1.95
N ILE A 68 -1.06 -10.45 0.92
CA ILE A 68 -0.99 -9.14 0.25
C ILE A 68 -2.36 -8.79 -0.33
N LYS A 69 -3.02 -9.71 -1.05
CA LYS A 69 -4.38 -9.52 -1.59
C LYS A 69 -5.41 -9.22 -0.51
N SER A 70 -5.27 -9.79 0.68
CA SER A 70 -6.15 -9.50 1.81
C SER A 70 -5.93 -8.09 2.40
N THR A 71 -4.71 -7.55 2.24
CA THR A 71 -4.34 -6.20 2.70
C THR A 71 -4.49 -5.13 1.63
N GLU A 72 -4.65 -5.55 0.37
CA GLU A 72 -4.78 -4.64 -0.77
C GLU A 72 -6.13 -3.93 -0.69
N ILE A 73 -6.07 -2.63 -0.41
CA ILE A 73 -7.24 -1.76 -0.47
C ILE A 73 -7.56 -1.58 -1.94
N LYS A 74 -8.54 -2.33 -2.44
CA LYS A 74 -8.96 -2.22 -3.84
C LYS A 74 -9.88 -1.02 -3.97
N VAL A 75 -9.34 0.05 -4.55
CA VAL A 75 -10.08 1.27 -4.84
C VAL A 75 -10.58 1.20 -6.28
N ALA A 76 -11.87 1.40 -6.48
CA ALA A 76 -12.43 1.49 -7.83
C ALA A 76 -12.09 2.85 -8.46
N LYS A 77 -11.47 2.81 -9.64
CA LYS A 77 -11.21 4.00 -10.45
C LYS A 77 -12.42 4.28 -11.33
N HIS A 78 -13.06 5.43 -11.12
CA HIS A 78 -14.03 5.99 -12.06
C HIS A 78 -13.39 7.12 -12.86
N GLU A 79 -13.71 7.22 -14.16
CA GLU A 79 -13.34 8.36 -14.99
C GLU A 79 -13.93 9.64 -14.39
N ARG A 80 -13.08 10.56 -13.92
CA ARG A 80 -13.46 11.86 -13.36
C ARG A 80 -12.53 12.95 -13.89
N ASP A 81 -12.98 14.20 -13.84
CA ASP A 81 -12.16 15.37 -14.20
C ASP A 81 -10.80 15.38 -13.48
N GLU A 82 -9.74 15.93 -14.09
CA GLU A 82 -8.35 15.90 -13.57
C GLU A 82 -8.21 16.35 -12.10
N LEU A 83 -9.02 17.33 -11.68
CA LEU A 83 -9.06 17.79 -10.28
C LEU A 83 -9.63 16.70 -9.36
N SER A 84 -10.70 16.03 -9.78
CA SER A 84 -11.32 14.96 -9.03
C SER A 84 -10.40 13.74 -8.93
N GLU A 85 -9.59 13.45 -9.96
CA GLU A 85 -8.57 12.40 -9.90
C GLU A 85 -7.47 12.74 -8.89
N HIS A 86 -7.01 13.99 -8.86
CA HIS A 86 -6.04 14.44 -7.88
C HIS A 86 -6.57 14.36 -6.44
N ILE A 87 -7.82 14.80 -6.23
CA ILE A 87 -8.51 14.70 -4.95
C ILE A 87 -8.65 13.23 -4.53
N ALA A 88 -9.03 12.35 -5.46
CA ALA A 88 -9.13 10.92 -5.22
C ALA A 88 -7.78 10.33 -4.83
N LEU A 89 -6.73 10.63 -5.56
CA LEU A 89 -5.39 10.08 -5.32
C LEU A 89 -4.84 10.49 -3.95
N VAL A 90 -5.03 11.76 -3.54
CA VAL A 90 -4.63 12.21 -2.20
C VAL A 90 -5.49 11.56 -1.13
N ALA A 91 -6.81 11.49 -1.31
CA ALA A 91 -7.72 10.83 -0.38
C ALA A 91 -7.38 9.35 -0.19
N GLU A 92 -7.11 8.62 -1.28
CA GLU A 92 -6.71 7.22 -1.29
C GLU A 92 -5.38 6.96 -0.57
N SER A 93 -4.42 7.89 -0.68
CA SER A 93 -3.13 7.77 0.01
C SER A 93 -3.24 7.79 1.54
N VAL A 94 -4.26 8.46 2.07
CA VAL A 94 -4.50 8.58 3.51
C VAL A 94 -5.65 7.70 4.01
N LEU A 95 -6.45 7.15 3.10
CA LEU A 95 -7.57 6.25 3.35
C LEU A 95 -7.29 5.15 4.38
N PRO A 96 -6.12 4.46 4.38
CA PRO A 96 -5.86 3.39 5.35
C PRO A 96 -5.92 3.85 6.81
N ASN A 97 -5.68 5.13 7.08
CA ASN A 97 -5.71 5.69 8.44
C ASN A 97 -7.13 6.02 8.95
N PHE A 98 -8.11 6.04 8.05
CA PHE A 98 -9.49 6.45 8.33
C PHE A 98 -10.49 5.31 8.12
N LEU A 99 -10.01 4.10 7.81
CA LEU A 99 -10.89 2.93 7.65
C LEU A 99 -11.57 2.60 8.99
N PRO A 100 -12.91 2.47 9.01
CA PRO A 100 -13.61 2.06 10.20
C PRO A 100 -13.31 0.60 10.55
N ASP A 101 -13.00 0.33 11.82
CA ASP A 101 -12.78 -1.03 12.33
C ASP A 101 -14.07 -1.88 12.39
N ASP A 102 -15.23 -1.20 12.39
CA ASP A 102 -16.54 -1.85 12.48
C ASP A 102 -17.00 -2.35 11.10
N PRO A 103 -17.20 -3.67 10.90
CA PRO A 103 -17.60 -4.24 9.63
C PRO A 103 -19.04 -3.88 9.20
N THR A 104 -19.86 -3.32 10.11
CA THR A 104 -21.23 -2.89 9.83
C THR A 104 -21.30 -1.50 9.17
N VAL A 105 -20.20 -0.77 9.16
CA VAL A 105 -20.11 0.55 8.53
C VAL A 105 -20.02 0.39 7.01
N ASN A 106 -20.96 1.01 6.30
CA ASN A 106 -21.02 1.00 4.83
C ASN A 106 -20.75 2.37 4.20
N GLU A 107 -20.58 3.41 5.02
CA GLU A 107 -20.24 4.75 4.58
C GLU A 107 -19.38 5.43 5.62
N PHE A 108 -18.39 6.21 5.17
CA PHE A 108 -17.64 7.10 6.05
C PHE A 108 -17.12 8.30 5.28
N SER A 109 -16.67 9.31 6.02
CA SER A 109 -16.05 10.49 5.46
C SER A 109 -14.93 10.97 6.35
N PHE A 110 -13.91 11.55 5.74
CA PHE A 110 -12.82 12.20 6.45
C PHE A 110 -12.42 13.50 5.75
N ASP A 111 -11.87 14.41 6.55
CA ASP A 111 -11.33 15.67 6.07
C ASP A 111 -9.82 15.53 5.84
N PHE A 112 -9.35 16.09 4.73
CA PHE A 112 -7.93 16.13 4.38
C PHE A 112 -7.59 17.47 3.72
N ASN A 113 -6.31 17.84 3.80
CA ASN A 113 -5.80 19.06 3.18
C ASN A 113 -4.99 18.72 1.94
N MET A 114 -5.26 19.41 0.85
CA MET A 114 -4.50 19.34 -0.40
C MET A 114 -4.19 20.75 -0.87
N MET A 115 -2.91 21.07 -1.09
CA MET A 115 -2.45 22.40 -1.56
C MET A 115 -2.96 23.57 -0.70
N GLY A 116 -3.12 23.37 0.61
CA GLY A 116 -3.63 24.39 1.54
C GLY A 116 -5.15 24.58 1.51
N ILE A 117 -5.87 23.75 0.74
CA ILE A 117 -7.33 23.74 0.68
C ILE A 117 -7.85 22.50 1.41
N GLY A 118 -8.82 22.68 2.30
CA GLY A 118 -9.50 21.59 2.98
C GLY A 118 -10.55 20.93 2.07
N TYR A 119 -10.60 19.60 2.09
CA TYR A 119 -11.58 18.79 1.38
C TYR A 119 -12.16 17.74 2.32
N THR A 120 -13.42 17.37 2.13
CA THR A 120 -13.99 16.16 2.74
C THR A 120 -14.23 15.13 1.64
N ALA A 121 -13.63 13.94 1.77
CA ALA A 121 -13.94 12.79 0.92
C ALA A 121 -15.04 11.94 1.56
N PHE A 122 -15.99 11.46 0.76
CA PHE A 122 -17.04 10.54 1.18
C PHE A 122 -16.86 9.20 0.46
N TYR A 123 -16.74 8.14 1.25
CA TYR A 123 -16.60 6.78 0.78
C TYR A 123 -17.84 5.96 1.09
N ILE A 124 -18.19 5.07 0.17
CA ILE A 124 -19.22 4.06 0.36
C ILE A 124 -18.61 2.69 0.08
N LYS A 125 -19.15 1.67 0.74
CA LYS A 125 -18.79 0.29 0.50
C LYS A 125 -19.68 -0.27 -0.61
N ASP A 126 -19.07 -0.81 -1.67
CA ASP A 126 -19.78 -1.44 -2.78
C ASP A 126 -20.33 -2.83 -2.39
N GLU A 127 -21.09 -3.46 -3.30
CA GLU A 127 -21.67 -4.80 -3.10
C GLU A 127 -20.61 -5.91 -2.92
N ASN A 128 -19.38 -5.67 -3.35
CA ASN A 128 -18.25 -6.59 -3.22
C ASN A 128 -17.39 -6.30 -1.98
N GLY A 129 -17.74 -5.30 -1.18
CA GLY A 129 -17.02 -4.90 0.02
C GLY A 129 -15.87 -3.90 -0.20
N TYR A 130 -15.74 -3.33 -1.39
CA TYR A 130 -14.73 -2.35 -1.78
C TYR A 130 -15.12 -0.93 -1.37
N TRP A 131 -14.14 -0.15 -0.94
CA TRP A 131 -14.35 1.25 -0.59
C TRP A 131 -14.16 2.12 -1.81
N GLU A 132 -15.22 2.79 -2.22
CA GLU A 132 -15.24 3.67 -3.37
C GLU A 132 -15.55 5.10 -2.94
N MET A 133 -14.76 6.06 -3.44
CA MET A 133 -15.02 7.47 -3.17
C MET A 133 -16.27 7.88 -3.93
N ASN A 134 -17.43 7.97 -3.28
CA ASN A 134 -18.69 8.38 -3.92
C ASN A 134 -18.64 9.84 -4.38
N ARG A 135 -18.22 10.75 -3.49
CA ARG A 135 -18.18 12.19 -3.74
C ARG A 135 -17.14 12.88 -2.88
N TRP A 136 -16.83 14.12 -3.22
CA TRP A 136 -16.01 15.02 -2.41
C TRP A 136 -16.69 16.38 -2.29
N ARG A 137 -16.34 17.14 -1.25
CA ARG A 137 -16.73 18.55 -1.10
C ARG A 137 -15.53 19.38 -0.64
N LEU A 138 -15.56 20.66 -0.92
CA LEU A 138 -14.68 21.63 -0.27
C LEU A 138 -15.01 21.65 1.23
N GLY A 139 -14.00 21.47 2.08
CA GLY A 139 -14.11 21.65 3.53
C GLY A 139 -14.48 23.09 3.85
N ARG A 140 -15.30 23.30 4.87
CA ARG A 140 -15.60 24.67 5.35
C ARG A 140 -14.35 25.22 6.05
N GLU A 141 -13.97 26.44 5.68
CA GLU A 141 -13.04 27.30 6.43
C GLU A 141 -13.51 27.53 7.86
#